data_AF-A0A355A3J8-F1
#
_entry.id   AF-A0A355A3J8-F1
#
_cell.length_a   1.000
_cell.length_b   1.000
_cell.length_c   1.000
_cell.angle_alpha   90.00
_cell.angle_beta   90.00
_cell.angle_gamma   90.00
#
_symmetry.space_group_name_H-M   'P 1'
#
loop_
_entity.id
_entity.type
_entity.pdbx_description
1 polymer ?
#
loop_
_entity_poly.entity_id
_entity_poly.type
_entity_poly.pdbx_seq_one_letter_code
_entity_poly.pdbx_strand_id
1 'polypeptide(L)'
;MFKPSISLKEFLKGIRSFGKNGLSLQRRSFAFFLLFLVAVMAGLLLILFSTGVFSVGRKECQVFLKNELGHTAGSVSREFGILSVEGVSLAKRLTEQIDERLEAKGLTPSELKNNPRLLESLLSQSVEQLIAALEKNMSSGVFLTLDATVNPVLVIAERSRAGLFLKNMEPNIINLASPAVRFLRGPASIARQKHLNLLPQWQMEFDVEPGDYFFTTINAAAGSDLPLSRLYYWNPGCAFADDCEKAMLLCVPLITSDGIIGVCGFEVSAMLFKLQNTPASSTYTRAFAMLAPLEGNTLDATRAF
;
A
#
# COMPACT_ATOMS: atom_id res chain seq x y z
N MET A 1 7.89 -40.62 28.62
CA MET A 1 9.02 -41.30 29.29
C MET A 1 9.48 -42.45 28.40
N PHE A 2 10.70 -42.32 27.87
CA PHE A 2 11.62 -43.35 27.31
C PHE A 2 11.24 -44.32 26.15
N LYS A 3 11.80 -44.00 24.97
CA LYS A 3 12.45 -44.85 23.93
C LYS A 3 12.39 -46.39 24.08
N PRO A 4 12.26 -47.12 22.96
CA PRO A 4 13.15 -48.23 22.69
C PRO A 4 14.29 -47.74 21.78
N SER A 5 15.48 -47.62 22.36
CA SER A 5 16.70 -47.62 21.56
C SER A 5 16.74 -48.97 20.83
N ILE A 6 16.56 -48.95 19.51
CA ILE A 6 16.97 -50.06 18.64
C ILE A 6 18.48 -50.20 18.88
N SER A 7 18.81 -51.15 19.73
CA SER A 7 20.16 -51.38 20.18
C SER A 7 20.97 -51.74 18.94
N LEU A 8 22.00 -50.95 18.65
CA LEU A 8 22.96 -51.23 17.58
C LEU A 8 23.46 -52.69 17.64
N LYS A 9 23.46 -53.29 18.85
CA LYS A 9 23.77 -54.71 19.07
C LYS A 9 22.77 -55.68 18.45
N GLU A 10 21.47 -55.39 18.41
CA GLU A 10 20.45 -56.24 17.77
C GLU A 10 20.58 -56.21 16.24
N PHE A 11 20.80 -55.01 15.67
CA PHE A 11 21.06 -54.85 14.24
C PHE A 11 22.39 -55.52 13.83
N LEU A 12 23.44 -55.40 14.64
CA LEU A 12 24.71 -56.10 14.47
C LEU A 12 24.61 -57.62 14.67
N LYS A 13 23.69 -58.11 15.53
CA LYS A 13 23.42 -59.55 15.71
C LYS A 13 22.73 -60.15 14.48
N GLY A 14 21.80 -59.40 13.88
CA GLY A 14 21.16 -59.77 12.62
C GLY A 14 22.19 -59.94 11.48
N ILE A 15 23.13 -59.01 11.37
CA ILE A 15 24.22 -59.05 10.38
C ILE A 15 25.20 -60.21 10.66
N ARG A 16 25.52 -60.53 11.91
CA ARG A 16 26.39 -61.68 12.26
C ARG A 16 25.74 -63.05 12.04
N SER A 17 24.41 -63.16 12.17
CA SER A 17 23.69 -64.43 11.91
C SER A 17 23.60 -64.78 10.41
N PHE A 18 23.68 -63.76 9.53
CA PHE A 18 23.75 -63.92 8.07
C PHE A 18 25.09 -64.49 7.57
N GLY A 19 26.12 -64.57 8.42
CA GLY A 19 27.43 -65.11 8.06
C GLY A 19 27.58 -66.62 8.15
N LYS A 20 26.59 -67.36 8.68
CA LYS A 20 26.69 -68.83 8.87
C LYS A 20 26.03 -69.67 7.77
N ASN A 21 25.11 -69.11 7.00
CA ASN A 21 24.57 -69.73 5.78
C ASN A 21 24.98 -68.85 4.61
N GLY A 22 25.93 -69.32 3.79
CA GLY A 22 26.41 -68.57 2.64
C GLY A 22 25.25 -68.05 1.80
N LEU A 23 25.15 -66.73 1.65
CA LEU A 23 24.21 -66.10 0.72
C LEU A 23 24.33 -66.81 -0.63
N SER A 24 23.21 -67.30 -1.18
CA SER A 24 23.22 -67.90 -2.52
C SER A 24 23.92 -66.95 -3.48
N LEU A 25 24.72 -67.50 -4.39
CA LEU A 25 25.57 -66.73 -5.31
C LEU A 25 24.77 -65.59 -5.98
N GLN A 26 23.51 -65.86 -6.30
CA GLN A 26 22.54 -64.94 -6.88
C GLN A 26 22.19 -63.73 -5.98
N ARG A 27 21.95 -63.92 -4.67
CA ARG A 27 21.68 -62.80 -3.74
C ARG A 27 22.92 -61.95 -3.52
N ARG A 28 24.10 -62.56 -3.50
CA ARG A 28 25.37 -61.83 -3.36
C ARG A 28 25.66 -60.98 -4.60
N SER A 29 25.48 -61.54 -5.80
CA SER A 29 25.61 -60.79 -7.06
C SER A 29 24.58 -59.67 -7.17
N PHE A 30 23.34 -59.89 -6.73
CA PHE A 30 22.30 -58.85 -6.71
C PHE A 30 22.64 -57.70 -5.74
N ALA A 31 23.17 -58.01 -4.56
CA ALA A 31 23.62 -56.99 -3.61
C ALA A 31 24.80 -56.17 -4.16
N PHE A 32 25.76 -56.80 -4.83
CA PHE A 32 26.86 -56.10 -5.50
C PHE A 32 26.37 -55.21 -6.65
N PHE A 33 25.40 -55.68 -7.44
CA PHE A 33 24.80 -54.88 -8.50
C PHE A 33 24.06 -53.65 -7.95
N LEU A 34 23.28 -53.81 -6.87
CA LEU A 34 22.61 -52.69 -6.22
C LEU A 34 23.60 -51.69 -5.62
N LEU A 35 24.66 -52.16 -4.95
CA LEU A 35 25.73 -51.29 -4.43
C LEU A 35 26.44 -50.53 -5.54
N PHE A 36 26.72 -51.18 -6.67
CA PHE A 36 27.32 -50.54 -7.83
C PHE A 36 26.39 -49.45 -8.41
N LEU A 37 25.09 -49.75 -8.57
CA LEU A 37 24.10 -48.77 -9.03
C LEU A 37 24.04 -47.55 -8.10
N VAL A 38 23.98 -47.78 -6.78
CA VAL A 38 23.97 -46.71 -5.78
C VAL A 38 25.27 -45.90 -5.85
N ALA A 39 26.43 -46.54 -6.03
CA ALA A 39 27.71 -45.86 -6.14
C ALA A 39 27.77 -44.97 -7.41
N VAL A 40 27.27 -45.45 -8.54
CA VAL A 40 27.18 -44.66 -9.79
C VAL A 40 26.24 -43.46 -9.61
N MET A 41 25.04 -43.68 -9.05
CA MET A 41 24.09 -42.59 -8.78
C MET A 41 24.64 -41.57 -7.79
N ALA A 42 25.32 -42.02 -6.74
CA ALA A 42 25.98 -41.15 -5.76
C ALA A 42 27.13 -40.36 -6.41
N GLY A 43 27.91 -40.97 -7.29
CA GLY A 43 28.95 -40.30 -8.07
C GLY A 43 28.38 -39.19 -8.98
N LEU A 44 27.29 -39.49 -9.70
CA LEU A 44 26.59 -38.49 -10.52
C LEU A 44 26.05 -37.33 -9.68
N LEU A 45 25.39 -37.64 -8.55
CA LEU A 45 24.88 -36.61 -7.63
C LEU A 45 26.01 -35.76 -7.05
N LEU A 46 27.16 -36.36 -6.68
CA LEU A 46 28.33 -35.63 -6.19
C LEU A 46 28.88 -34.68 -7.25
N ILE A 47 28.97 -35.12 -8.51
CA ILE A 47 29.40 -34.26 -9.62
C ILE A 47 28.40 -33.11 -9.81
N LEU A 48 27.09 -33.38 -9.85
CA LEU A 48 26.04 -32.34 -9.97
C LEU A 48 26.07 -31.34 -8.80
N PHE A 49 26.34 -31.81 -7.58
CA PHE A 49 26.44 -30.98 -6.39
C PHE A 49 27.72 -30.14 -6.40
N SER A 50 28.86 -30.73 -6.76
CA SER A 50 30.17 -30.07 -6.83
C SER A 50 30.28 -29.07 -7.98
N THR A 51 29.58 -29.32 -9.09
CA THR A 51 29.49 -28.39 -10.24
C THR A 51 28.50 -27.24 -10.00
N GLY A 52 27.71 -27.30 -8.92
CA GLY A 52 26.79 -26.23 -8.55
C GLY A 52 25.57 -26.11 -9.47
N VAL A 53 25.22 -27.14 -10.25
CA VAL A 53 24.06 -27.09 -11.15
C VAL A 53 22.77 -26.73 -10.40
N PHE A 54 22.62 -27.18 -9.14
CA PHE A 54 21.50 -26.81 -8.27
C PHE A 54 21.58 -25.38 -7.67
N SER A 55 22.72 -24.70 -7.77
CA SER A 55 22.89 -23.30 -7.29
C SER A 55 22.77 -22.26 -8.41
N VAL A 56 22.93 -22.64 -9.68
CA VAL A 56 22.77 -21.74 -10.84
C VAL A 56 21.41 -21.05 -10.84
N GLY A 57 20.31 -21.80 -10.73
CA GLY A 57 18.96 -21.22 -10.69
C GLY A 57 18.70 -20.31 -9.47
N ARG A 58 19.38 -20.55 -8.34
CA ARG A 58 19.29 -19.66 -7.16
C ARG A 58 20.03 -18.34 -7.41
N LYS A 59 21.19 -18.39 -8.05
CA LYS A 59 21.98 -17.20 -8.38
C LYS A 59 21.26 -16.34 -9.42
N GLU A 60 20.68 -16.96 -10.44
CA GLU A 60 19.85 -16.27 -11.44
C GLU A 60 18.63 -15.61 -10.80
N CYS A 61 17.93 -16.32 -9.92
CA CYS A 61 16.79 -15.77 -9.18
C CYS A 61 17.21 -14.59 -8.28
N GLN A 62 18.32 -14.72 -7.55
CA GLN A 62 18.83 -13.64 -6.72
C GLN A 62 19.21 -12.39 -7.53
N VAL A 63 19.88 -12.57 -8.68
CA VAL A 63 20.23 -11.47 -9.57
C VAL A 63 18.98 -10.82 -10.14
N PHE A 64 18.00 -11.61 -10.58
CA PHE A 64 16.70 -11.13 -11.04
C PHE A 64 16.00 -10.29 -9.96
N LEU A 65 15.80 -10.84 -8.76
CA LEU A 65 15.13 -10.15 -7.65
C LEU A 65 15.87 -8.87 -7.24
N LYS A 66 17.21 -8.88 -7.22
CA LYS A 66 18.01 -7.70 -6.87
C LYS A 66 17.86 -6.58 -7.90
N ASN A 67 17.93 -6.93 -9.18
CA ASN A 67 17.74 -5.96 -10.25
C ASN A 67 16.33 -5.38 -10.20
N GLU A 68 15.34 -6.24 -10.00
CA GLU A 68 13.95 -5.82 -10.02
C GLU A 68 13.53 -5.01 -8.79
N LEU A 69 14.09 -5.35 -7.62
CA LEU A 69 13.98 -4.51 -6.44
C LEU A 69 14.59 -3.12 -6.67
N GLY A 70 15.76 -3.05 -7.30
CA GLY A 70 16.42 -1.78 -7.61
C GLY A 70 15.60 -0.91 -8.58
N HIS A 71 15.07 -1.52 -9.64
CA HIS A 71 14.19 -0.85 -10.60
C HIS A 71 12.89 -0.37 -9.95
N THR A 72 12.21 -1.26 -9.22
CA THR A 72 10.94 -0.96 -8.53
C THR A 72 11.12 0.14 -7.49
N ALA A 73 12.14 0.04 -6.63
CA ALA A 73 12.40 1.07 -5.61
C ALA A 73 12.69 2.44 -6.25
N GLY A 74 13.43 2.47 -7.37
CA GLY A 74 13.69 3.68 -8.13
C GLY A 74 12.41 4.29 -8.73
N SER A 75 11.53 3.46 -9.32
CA SER A 75 10.25 3.93 -9.89
C SER A 75 9.32 4.45 -8.80
N VAL A 76 9.10 3.67 -7.74
CA VAL A 76 8.24 4.05 -6.60
C VAL A 76 8.72 5.35 -5.97
N SER A 77 10.02 5.51 -5.72
CA SER A 77 10.57 6.75 -5.17
C SER A 77 10.31 7.96 -6.07
N ARG A 78 10.38 7.78 -7.39
CA ARG A 78 10.12 8.86 -8.36
C ARG A 78 8.64 9.19 -8.43
N GLU A 79 7.78 8.19 -8.56
CA GLU A 79 6.33 8.34 -8.70
C GLU A 79 5.72 8.98 -7.44
N PHE A 80 6.09 8.49 -6.25
CA PHE A 80 5.65 9.10 -4.99
C PHE A 80 6.20 10.51 -4.82
N GLY A 81 7.42 10.79 -5.31
CA GLY A 81 7.99 12.14 -5.33
C GLY A 81 7.19 13.10 -6.22
N ILE A 82 6.83 12.69 -7.43
CA ILE A 82 5.99 13.47 -8.36
C ILE A 82 4.62 13.72 -7.72
N LEU A 83 3.99 12.67 -7.18
CA LEU A 83 2.68 12.77 -6.55
C LEU A 83 2.69 13.69 -5.31
N SER A 84 3.80 13.70 -4.56
CA SER A 84 4.01 14.63 -3.43
C SER A 84 4.03 16.09 -3.89
N VAL A 85 4.73 16.39 -4.99
CA VAL A 85 4.76 17.74 -5.59
C VAL A 85 3.37 18.16 -6.07
N GLU A 86 2.65 17.25 -6.74
CA GLU A 86 1.29 17.51 -7.22
C GLU A 86 0.31 17.69 -6.06
N GLY A 87 0.48 16.98 -4.94
CA GLY A 87 -0.33 17.16 -3.73
C GLY A 87 -0.11 18.52 -3.07
N VAL A 88 1.14 18.97 -2.98
CA VAL A 88 1.47 20.33 -2.49
C VAL A 88 0.87 21.40 -3.40
N SER A 89 0.94 21.19 -4.72
CA SER A 89 0.34 22.09 -5.71
C SER A 89 -1.19 22.12 -5.61
N LEU A 90 -1.82 20.96 -5.40
CA LEU A 90 -3.26 20.82 -5.19
C LEU A 90 -3.71 21.54 -3.92
N ALA A 91 -3.00 21.33 -2.80
CA ALA A 91 -3.27 21.98 -1.53
C ALA A 91 -3.26 23.49 -1.66
N LYS A 92 -2.19 24.05 -2.26
CA LYS A 92 -2.08 25.49 -2.48
C LYS A 92 -3.27 26.06 -3.27
N ARG A 93 -3.62 25.43 -4.40
CA ARG A 93 -4.75 25.89 -5.23
C ARG A 93 -6.09 25.76 -4.50
N LEU A 94 -6.30 24.69 -3.72
CA LEU A 94 -7.53 24.49 -2.95
C LEU A 94 -7.65 25.54 -1.84
N THR A 95 -6.56 25.83 -1.12
CA THR A 95 -6.49 26.91 -0.14
C THR A 95 -6.85 28.25 -0.78
N GLU A 96 -6.16 28.63 -1.86
CA GLU A 96 -6.41 29.90 -2.58
C GLU A 96 -7.89 30.00 -3.03
N GLN A 97 -8.44 28.92 -3.61
CA GLN A 97 -9.84 28.88 -4.00
C GLN A 97 -10.80 29.04 -2.82
N ILE A 98 -10.53 28.39 -1.68
CA ILE A 98 -11.42 28.48 -0.50
C ILE A 98 -11.33 29.88 0.11
N ASP A 99 -10.13 30.44 0.24
CA ASP A 99 -9.89 31.76 0.81
C ASP A 99 -10.62 32.84 0.00
N GLU A 100 -10.44 32.89 -1.32
CA GLU A 100 -11.13 33.84 -2.21
C GLU A 100 -12.67 33.79 -2.06
N ARG A 101 -13.21 32.60 -1.80
CA ARG A 101 -14.66 32.38 -1.68
C ARG A 101 -15.20 32.76 -0.31
N LEU A 102 -14.40 32.63 0.74
CA LEU A 102 -14.74 33.12 2.07
C LEU A 102 -14.66 34.64 2.10
N GLU A 103 -13.60 35.22 1.52
CA GLU A 103 -13.44 36.67 1.39
C GLU A 103 -14.60 37.30 0.60
N ALA A 104 -15.04 36.68 -0.50
CA ALA A 104 -16.19 37.13 -1.28
C ALA A 104 -17.51 37.14 -0.48
N LYS A 105 -17.57 36.42 0.64
CA LYS A 105 -18.70 36.39 1.59
C LYS A 105 -18.44 37.21 2.86
N GLY A 106 -17.31 37.93 2.92
CA GLY A 106 -16.90 38.73 4.07
C GLY A 106 -16.53 37.90 5.29
N LEU A 107 -16.06 36.66 5.08
CA LEU A 107 -15.69 35.71 6.12
C LEU A 107 -14.21 35.38 6.06
N THR A 108 -13.66 35.05 7.22
CA THR A 108 -12.30 34.54 7.38
C THR A 108 -12.26 33.01 7.35
N PRO A 109 -11.13 32.40 6.97
CA PRO A 109 -10.92 30.95 7.05
C PRO A 109 -11.18 30.35 8.43
N SER A 110 -10.89 31.09 9.50
CA SER A 110 -11.14 30.68 10.88
C SER A 110 -12.64 30.50 11.22
N GLU A 111 -13.52 31.19 10.49
CA GLU A 111 -14.97 31.16 10.70
C GLU A 111 -15.66 29.98 10.02
N LEU A 112 -14.93 29.15 9.27
CA LEU A 112 -15.48 28.00 8.55
C LEU A 112 -16.21 27.01 9.48
N LYS A 113 -15.66 26.75 10.66
CA LYS A 113 -16.28 25.89 11.71
C LYS A 113 -17.65 26.38 12.16
N ASN A 114 -17.83 27.68 12.19
CA ASN A 114 -19.05 28.33 12.69
C ASN A 114 -20.11 28.50 11.59
N ASN A 115 -19.78 28.19 10.34
CA ASN A 115 -20.66 28.37 9.19
C ASN A 115 -20.88 27.08 8.37
N PRO A 116 -21.47 26.01 8.96
CA PRO A 116 -21.70 24.72 8.27
C PRO A 116 -22.45 24.83 6.94
N ARG A 117 -23.33 25.84 6.80
CA ARG A 117 -24.13 26.08 5.59
C ARG A 117 -23.29 26.40 4.35
N LEU A 118 -22.02 26.78 4.53
CA LEU A 118 -21.12 27.13 3.43
C LEU A 118 -20.36 25.90 2.90
N LEU A 119 -20.22 24.85 3.70
CA LEU A 119 -19.38 23.70 3.40
C LEU A 119 -19.78 23.02 2.09
N GLU A 120 -21.05 22.74 1.88
CA GLU A 120 -21.52 22.09 0.66
C GLU A 120 -21.22 22.92 -0.60
N SER A 121 -21.40 24.25 -0.52
CA SER A 121 -21.08 25.15 -1.62
C SER A 121 -19.58 25.20 -1.92
N LEU A 122 -18.73 25.19 -0.90
CA LEU A 122 -17.27 25.20 -1.05
C LEU A 122 -16.79 23.88 -1.66
N LEU A 123 -17.24 22.75 -1.08
CA LEU A 123 -16.91 21.42 -1.57
C LEU A 123 -17.35 21.23 -3.03
N SER A 124 -18.58 21.64 -3.40
CA SER A 124 -19.07 21.50 -4.78
C SER A 124 -18.16 22.18 -5.82
N GLN A 125 -17.55 23.31 -5.45
CA GLN A 125 -16.64 24.07 -6.32
C GLN A 125 -15.25 23.43 -6.43
N SER A 126 -14.82 22.68 -5.41
CA SER A 126 -13.54 21.97 -5.43
C SER A 126 -13.58 20.66 -6.24
N VAL A 127 -14.76 20.13 -6.58
CA VAL A 127 -14.89 18.83 -7.28
C VAL A 127 -14.11 18.78 -8.59
N GLU A 128 -14.24 19.80 -9.44
CA GLU A 128 -13.57 19.81 -10.76
C GLU A 128 -12.05 19.80 -10.62
N GLN A 129 -11.53 20.55 -9.64
CA GLN A 129 -10.11 20.57 -9.35
C GLN A 129 -9.60 19.24 -8.81
N LEU A 130 -10.40 18.56 -7.97
CA LEU A 130 -10.08 17.22 -7.49
C LEU A 130 -10.09 16.20 -8.64
N ILE A 131 -11.11 16.23 -9.51
CA ILE A 131 -11.17 15.34 -10.69
C ILE A 131 -9.98 15.56 -11.61
N ALA A 132 -9.68 16.81 -11.96
CA ALA A 132 -8.52 17.12 -12.81
C ALA A 132 -7.19 16.66 -12.18
N ALA A 133 -7.07 16.80 -10.86
CA ALA A 133 -5.89 16.30 -10.14
C ALA A 133 -5.82 14.77 -10.13
N LEU A 134 -6.95 14.08 -10.00
CA LEU A 134 -7.05 12.63 -10.06
C LEU A 134 -6.74 12.08 -11.46
N GLU A 135 -7.20 12.75 -12.51
CA GLU A 135 -7.00 12.35 -13.91
C GLU A 135 -5.55 12.53 -14.38
N LYS A 136 -4.90 13.60 -13.92
CA LYS A 136 -3.52 13.92 -14.27
C LYS A 136 -2.51 12.96 -13.61
N ASN A 137 -2.88 12.36 -12.48
CA ASN A 137 -1.95 11.63 -11.62
C ASN A 137 -2.30 10.14 -11.55
N MET A 138 -1.28 9.29 -11.48
CA MET A 138 -1.42 7.84 -11.24
C MET A 138 -1.79 7.57 -9.78
N SER A 139 -3.01 7.94 -9.38
CA SER A 139 -3.55 7.76 -8.04
C SER A 139 -4.89 7.04 -8.10
N SER A 140 -5.20 6.24 -7.07
CA SER A 140 -6.48 5.53 -6.96
C SER A 140 -7.58 6.38 -6.36
N GLY A 141 -7.22 7.51 -5.75
CA GLY A 141 -8.19 8.47 -5.26
C GLY A 141 -7.57 9.81 -4.88
N VAL A 142 -8.44 10.78 -4.66
CA VAL A 142 -8.11 12.13 -4.22
C VAL A 142 -9.12 12.55 -3.16
N PHE A 143 -8.65 13.25 -2.14
CA PHE A 143 -9.50 13.68 -1.04
C PHE A 143 -9.23 15.12 -0.61
N LEU A 144 -10.27 15.70 -0.02
CA LEU A 144 -10.30 16.98 0.66
C LEU A 144 -11.12 16.80 1.93
N THR A 145 -10.55 17.12 3.08
CA THR A 145 -11.21 17.07 4.38
C THR A 145 -11.04 18.44 5.04
N LEU A 146 -12.14 19.14 5.30
CA LEU A 146 -12.14 20.44 5.97
C LEU A 146 -12.26 20.26 7.48
N ASP A 147 -11.62 21.13 8.25
CA ASP A 147 -11.73 21.17 9.71
C ASP A 147 -13.04 21.80 10.16
N ALA A 148 -14.16 21.25 9.69
CA ALA A 148 -15.52 21.66 10.02
C ALA A 148 -16.49 20.51 9.73
N THR A 149 -17.66 20.50 10.37
CA THR A 149 -18.73 19.51 10.14
C THR A 149 -20.00 20.20 9.67
N VAL A 150 -20.76 19.55 8.80
CA VAL A 150 -22.08 19.99 8.36
C VAL A 150 -23.11 19.97 9.49
N ASN A 151 -22.87 19.20 10.56
CA ASN A 151 -23.79 19.07 11.68
C ASN A 151 -23.08 19.12 13.04
N PRO A 152 -22.83 20.33 13.57
CA PRO A 152 -22.11 20.51 14.84
C PRO A 152 -22.90 20.06 16.08
N VAL A 153 -24.18 19.71 15.94
CA VAL A 153 -25.04 19.30 17.07
C VAL A 153 -24.99 17.77 17.29
N LEU A 154 -24.41 17.00 16.36
CA LEU A 154 -24.27 15.57 16.54
C LEU A 154 -23.29 15.24 17.66
N VAL A 155 -23.55 14.15 18.39
CA VAL A 155 -22.63 13.62 19.42
C VAL A 155 -21.25 13.32 18.84
N ILE A 156 -21.19 12.93 17.55
CA ILE A 156 -19.95 12.62 16.84
C ILE A 156 -19.30 13.83 16.15
N ALA A 157 -19.82 15.06 16.35
CA ALA A 157 -19.37 16.25 15.63
C ALA A 157 -17.86 16.54 15.77
N GLU A 158 -17.26 16.24 16.92
CA GLU A 158 -15.82 16.43 17.15
C GLU A 158 -14.94 15.56 16.24
N ARG A 159 -15.48 14.45 15.74
CA ARG A 159 -14.82 13.51 14.85
C ARG A 159 -15.34 13.59 13.41
N SER A 160 -16.44 14.27 13.19
CA SER A 160 -17.02 14.40 11.87
C SER A 160 -16.32 15.53 11.11
N ARG A 161 -15.87 15.25 9.89
CA ARG A 161 -15.24 16.26 9.02
C ARG A 161 -15.89 16.25 7.65
N ALA A 162 -16.39 17.41 7.25
CA ALA A 162 -16.95 17.63 5.92
C ALA A 162 -15.84 17.54 4.88
N GLY A 163 -16.13 16.93 3.74
CA GLY A 163 -15.12 16.80 2.71
C GLY A 163 -15.62 16.04 1.48
N LEU A 164 -14.68 15.72 0.60
CA LEU A 164 -14.87 14.94 -0.60
C LEU A 164 -13.81 13.85 -0.67
N PHE A 165 -14.23 12.65 -1.07
CA PHE A 165 -13.30 11.60 -1.47
C PHE A 165 -13.78 11.00 -2.78
N LEU A 166 -12.98 11.18 -3.82
CA LEU A 166 -13.21 10.63 -5.14
C LEU A 166 -12.25 9.47 -5.39
N LYS A 167 -12.78 8.35 -5.87
CA LYS A 167 -12.03 7.15 -6.27
C LYS A 167 -11.99 7.04 -7.78
N ASN A 168 -10.82 6.77 -8.34
CA ASN A 168 -10.69 6.34 -9.72
C ASN A 168 -10.82 4.81 -9.75
N MET A 169 -11.88 4.29 -10.39
CA MET A 169 -12.09 2.84 -10.51
C MET A 169 -11.18 2.19 -11.56
N GLU A 170 -10.50 2.98 -12.39
CA GLU A 170 -9.55 2.51 -13.41
C GLU A 170 -8.19 3.22 -13.27
N PRO A 171 -7.50 3.07 -12.14
CA PRO A 171 -6.35 3.90 -11.81
C PRO A 171 -5.06 3.58 -12.58
N ASN A 172 -5.03 2.49 -13.35
CA ASN A 172 -3.87 2.11 -14.16
C ASN A 172 -3.84 2.78 -15.53
N ILE A 173 -4.90 3.48 -15.94
CA ILE A 173 -5.02 4.11 -17.25
C ILE A 173 -5.07 5.63 -17.05
N ILE A 174 -4.04 6.33 -17.54
CA ILE A 174 -3.99 7.79 -17.57
C ILE A 174 -4.78 8.27 -18.80
N ASN A 175 -5.54 9.36 -18.68
CA ASN A 175 -6.27 10.00 -19.78
C ASN A 175 -7.33 9.10 -20.45
N LEU A 176 -8.18 8.46 -19.67
CA LEU A 176 -9.41 7.88 -20.21
C LEU A 176 -10.34 8.99 -20.72
N ALA A 177 -11.01 8.76 -21.85
CA ALA A 177 -12.03 9.67 -22.37
C ALA A 177 -13.21 9.85 -21.39
N SER A 178 -13.40 8.91 -20.47
CA SER A 178 -14.32 9.02 -19.33
C SER A 178 -13.72 8.24 -18.15
N PRO A 179 -13.05 8.91 -17.21
CA PRO A 179 -12.54 8.24 -16.03
C PRO A 179 -13.71 7.78 -15.18
N ALA A 180 -13.64 6.54 -14.70
CA ALA A 180 -14.67 5.94 -13.86
C ALA A 180 -14.57 6.49 -12.41
N VAL A 181 -14.75 7.80 -12.25
CA VAL A 181 -14.68 8.48 -10.95
C VAL A 181 -15.96 8.22 -10.17
N ARG A 182 -15.82 7.84 -8.90
CA ARG A 182 -16.93 7.60 -7.98
C ARG A 182 -16.73 8.28 -6.64
N PHE A 183 -17.83 8.61 -5.98
CA PHE A 183 -17.85 9.23 -4.66
C PHE A 183 -17.75 8.18 -3.55
N LEU A 184 -16.73 8.31 -2.70
CA LEU A 184 -16.60 7.55 -1.46
C LEU A 184 -16.99 8.37 -0.22
N ARG A 185 -16.76 9.68 -0.22
CA ARG A 185 -17.17 10.59 0.87
C ARG A 185 -17.68 11.92 0.31
N GLY A 186 -18.61 12.54 1.03
CA GLY A 186 -19.10 13.90 0.79
C GLY A 186 -20.60 13.99 0.47
N PRO A 187 -21.18 15.20 0.40
CA PRO A 187 -22.63 15.39 0.20
C PRO A 187 -23.18 14.71 -1.06
N ALA A 188 -24.25 13.92 -0.91
CA ALA A 188 -24.88 13.21 -2.03
C ALA A 188 -25.50 14.15 -3.08
N SER A 189 -25.90 15.35 -2.67
CA SER A 189 -26.36 16.43 -3.56
C SER A 189 -25.29 16.82 -4.59
N ILE A 190 -24.03 16.95 -4.16
CA ILE A 190 -22.89 17.26 -5.04
C ILE A 190 -22.68 16.15 -6.06
N ALA A 191 -22.72 14.89 -5.62
CA ALA A 191 -22.59 13.74 -6.53
C ALA A 191 -23.69 13.75 -7.61
N ARG A 192 -24.94 14.01 -7.23
CA ARG A 192 -26.07 14.12 -8.18
C ARG A 192 -25.88 15.29 -9.15
N GLN A 193 -25.47 16.46 -8.64
CA GLN A 193 -25.24 17.66 -9.45
C GLN A 193 -24.14 17.44 -10.49
N LYS A 194 -23.09 16.70 -10.12
CA LYS A 194 -21.92 16.43 -10.98
C LYS A 194 -22.05 15.12 -11.78
N HIS A 195 -23.21 14.45 -11.72
CA HIS A 195 -23.47 13.17 -12.39
C HIS A 195 -22.48 12.04 -12.02
N LEU A 196 -22.05 12.00 -10.76
CA LEU A 196 -21.11 11.01 -10.24
C LEU A 196 -21.84 9.96 -9.41
N ASN A 197 -21.43 8.71 -9.58
CA ASN A 197 -22.01 7.59 -8.86
C ASN A 197 -21.42 7.48 -7.45
N LEU A 198 -22.27 7.17 -6.47
CA LEU A 198 -21.86 6.84 -5.11
C LEU A 198 -21.36 5.38 -5.06
N LEU A 199 -20.29 5.13 -4.29
CA LEU A 199 -19.90 3.78 -3.92
C LEU A 199 -20.83 3.23 -2.83
N PRO A 200 -21.03 1.90 -2.72
CA PRO A 200 -21.81 1.30 -1.63
C PRO A 200 -21.31 1.69 -0.24
N GLN A 201 -20.00 1.90 -0.10
CA GLN A 201 -19.33 2.31 1.14
C GLN A 201 -19.42 3.83 1.40
N TRP A 202 -20.22 4.56 0.62
CA TRP A 202 -20.31 6.01 0.71
C TRP A 202 -20.79 6.49 2.08
N GLN A 203 -20.19 7.58 2.57
CA GLN A 203 -20.64 8.29 3.78
C GLN A 203 -20.62 9.80 3.53
N MET A 204 -21.45 10.53 4.28
CA MET A 204 -21.59 11.99 4.11
C MET A 204 -20.35 12.77 4.54
N GLU A 205 -19.73 12.37 5.65
CA GLU A 205 -18.56 13.02 6.24
C GLU A 205 -17.48 11.97 6.54
N PHE A 206 -16.25 12.43 6.76
CA PHE A 206 -15.17 11.61 7.29
C PHE A 206 -15.34 11.47 8.80
N ASP A 207 -15.07 10.28 9.33
CA ASP A 207 -14.87 10.05 10.76
C ASP A 207 -13.37 10.03 11.03
N VAL A 208 -12.89 10.97 11.84
CA VAL A 208 -11.47 11.17 12.15
C VAL A 208 -11.18 10.99 13.64
N GLU A 209 -10.04 10.39 13.96
CA GLU A 209 -9.60 10.10 15.33
C GLU A 209 -8.24 10.71 15.66
N PRO A 210 -7.96 11.10 16.91
CA PRO A 210 -6.61 11.46 17.32
C PRO A 210 -5.57 10.39 16.92
N GLY A 211 -4.55 10.80 16.17
CA GLY A 211 -3.51 9.91 15.65
C GLY A 211 -3.78 9.38 14.24
N ASP A 212 -4.92 9.71 13.64
CA ASP A 212 -5.22 9.41 12.24
C ASP A 212 -4.51 10.36 11.26
N TYR A 213 -4.83 10.22 9.97
CA TYR A 213 -4.24 11.05 8.92
C TYR A 213 -4.53 12.54 9.13
N PHE A 214 -5.75 12.89 9.54
CA PHE A 214 -6.21 14.26 9.60
C PHE A 214 -5.54 15.02 10.74
N PHE A 215 -5.62 14.50 11.96
CA PHE A 215 -5.03 15.15 13.13
C PHE A 215 -3.49 15.12 13.07
N THR A 216 -2.89 14.05 12.55
CA THR A 216 -1.43 14.01 12.38
C THR A 216 -0.95 15.10 11.42
N THR A 217 -1.65 15.32 10.30
CA THR A 217 -1.31 16.42 9.37
C THR A 217 -1.48 17.79 10.01
N ILE A 218 -2.64 18.07 10.63
CA ILE A 218 -2.90 19.39 11.20
C ILE A 218 -1.95 19.69 12.36
N ASN A 219 -1.72 18.74 13.26
CA ASN A 219 -0.83 18.93 14.40
C ASN A 219 0.62 19.14 13.98
N ALA A 220 1.08 18.48 12.91
CA ALA A 220 2.44 18.67 12.38
C ALA A 220 2.63 20.04 11.72
N ALA A 221 1.56 20.60 11.14
CA ALA A 221 1.57 21.93 10.53
C ALA A 221 1.36 23.05 11.57
N ALA A 222 0.65 22.77 12.66
CA ALA A 222 0.37 23.75 13.70
C ALA A 222 1.67 24.23 14.38
N GLY A 223 1.96 25.53 14.26
CA GLY A 223 3.15 26.15 14.86
C GLY A 223 4.47 25.82 14.13
N SER A 224 4.40 25.30 12.90
CA SER A 224 5.57 25.03 12.08
C SER A 224 5.86 26.19 11.12
N ASP A 225 7.11 26.65 11.08
CA ASP A 225 7.58 27.67 10.13
C ASP A 225 8.10 27.04 8.81
N LEU A 226 7.95 25.73 8.65
CA LEU A 226 8.40 25.03 7.44
C LEU A 226 7.54 25.39 6.24
N PRO A 227 8.12 25.44 5.02
CA PRO A 227 7.33 25.62 3.81
C PRO A 227 6.38 24.41 3.61
N LEU A 228 5.24 24.64 2.93
CA LEU A 228 4.25 23.60 2.64
C LEU A 228 4.84 22.34 1.98
N SER A 229 5.89 22.51 1.17
CA SER A 229 6.65 21.41 0.54
C SER A 229 7.39 20.51 1.52
N ARG A 230 7.44 20.84 2.82
CA ARG A 230 8.03 20.03 3.89
C ARG A 230 7.01 19.63 4.96
N LEU A 231 5.74 19.99 4.78
CA LEU A 231 4.65 19.68 5.71
C LEU A 231 3.73 18.56 5.20
N TYR A 232 3.95 18.07 3.98
CA TYR A 232 3.29 16.84 3.53
C TYR A 232 3.91 15.62 4.20
N TYR A 233 3.13 14.56 4.34
CA TYR A 233 3.67 13.25 4.67
C TYR A 233 2.84 12.13 4.04
N TRP A 234 3.45 10.94 3.99
CA TRP A 234 2.78 9.72 3.55
C TRP A 234 2.30 8.93 4.76
N ASN A 235 0.98 8.80 4.92
CA ASN A 235 0.37 7.98 5.95
C ASN A 235 0.26 6.52 5.50
N PRO A 236 0.98 5.58 6.14
CA PRO A 236 0.90 4.17 5.80
C PRO A 236 -0.36 3.52 6.39
N GLY A 237 -1.07 2.73 5.58
CA GLY A 237 -2.04 1.76 6.08
C GLY A 237 -3.37 2.35 6.55
N CYS A 238 -3.82 3.46 5.96
CA CYS A 238 -5.13 4.00 6.29
C CYS A 238 -6.23 3.18 5.58
N ALA A 239 -7.13 2.61 6.38
CA ALA A 239 -8.44 2.19 5.91
C ALA A 239 -9.41 3.34 6.23
N PHE A 240 -9.94 4.02 5.22
CA PHE A 240 -11.02 4.98 5.42
C PHE A 240 -12.30 4.20 5.79
N ALA A 241 -12.48 3.94 7.09
CA ALA A 241 -13.41 2.97 7.66
C ALA A 241 -13.02 1.50 7.42
N ASP A 242 -13.55 0.61 8.27
CA ASP A 242 -13.25 -0.84 8.35
C ASP A 242 -13.39 -1.62 7.03
N ASP A 243 -14.05 -1.05 6.00
CA ASP A 243 -14.32 -1.67 4.70
C ASP A 243 -13.44 -1.15 3.54
N CYS A 244 -12.47 -0.25 3.80
CA CYS A 244 -11.61 0.28 2.75
C CYS A 244 -10.38 -0.61 2.50
N GLU A 245 -10.02 -0.77 1.23
CA GLU A 245 -8.76 -1.41 0.83
C GLU A 245 -7.55 -0.70 1.47
N LYS A 246 -6.51 -1.46 1.81
CA LYS A 246 -5.23 -0.91 2.26
C LYS A 246 -4.70 0.09 1.25
N ALA A 247 -4.31 1.27 1.73
CA ALA A 247 -3.74 2.31 0.89
C ALA A 247 -2.69 3.15 1.61
N MET A 248 -1.89 3.85 0.81
CA MET A 248 -1.04 4.95 1.25
C MET A 248 -1.70 6.28 0.92
N LEU A 249 -1.72 7.19 1.90
CA LEU A 249 -2.28 8.52 1.71
C LEU A 249 -1.18 9.56 1.73
N LEU A 250 -1.06 10.32 0.66
CA LEU A 250 -0.38 11.60 0.72
C LEU A 250 -1.30 12.58 1.42
N CYS A 251 -0.85 13.13 2.54
CA CYS A 251 -1.60 14.09 3.32
C CYS A 251 -0.87 15.43 3.33
N VAL A 252 -1.57 16.49 2.94
CA VAL A 252 -1.03 17.85 2.82
C VAL A 252 -1.97 18.82 3.53
N PRO A 253 -1.47 19.67 4.45
CA PRO A 253 -2.31 20.63 5.15
C PRO A 253 -2.77 21.76 4.22
N LEU A 254 -3.98 22.27 4.46
CA LEU A 254 -4.50 23.48 3.84
C LEU A 254 -4.23 24.67 4.77
N ILE A 255 -3.17 25.42 4.48
CA ILE A 255 -2.68 26.51 5.34
C ILE A 255 -3.11 27.85 4.74
N THR A 256 -3.88 28.61 5.51
CA THR A 256 -4.34 29.98 5.20
C THR A 256 -3.58 30.99 6.06
N SER A 257 -3.80 32.30 5.85
CA SER A 257 -3.24 33.34 6.73
C SER A 257 -3.69 33.20 8.19
N ASP A 258 -4.89 32.65 8.40
CA ASP A 258 -5.59 32.66 9.69
C ASP A 258 -5.49 31.30 10.41
N GLY A 259 -4.83 30.33 9.80
CA GLY A 259 -4.61 29.00 10.35
C GLY A 259 -4.82 27.88 9.34
N ILE A 260 -4.97 26.67 9.86
CA ILE A 260 -5.14 25.45 9.07
C ILE A 260 -6.62 25.13 8.98
N ILE A 261 -7.14 24.99 7.75
CA ILE A 261 -8.58 24.77 7.50
C ILE A 261 -8.92 23.35 7.08
N GLY A 262 -7.93 22.48 6.92
CA GLY A 262 -8.17 21.10 6.50
C GLY A 262 -6.92 20.41 5.97
N VAL A 263 -7.16 19.28 5.31
CA VAL A 263 -6.16 18.39 4.73
C VAL A 263 -6.66 17.94 3.36
N CYS A 264 -5.77 17.88 2.37
CA CYS A 264 -6.06 17.23 1.10
C CYS A 264 -4.93 16.30 0.69
N GLY A 265 -5.18 15.52 -0.36
CA GLY A 265 -4.12 14.81 -1.05
C GLY A 265 -4.64 13.62 -1.84
N PHE A 266 -3.78 12.61 -1.98
CA PHE A 266 -4.00 11.49 -2.88
C PHE A 266 -3.94 10.16 -2.15
N GLU A 267 -4.63 9.18 -2.71
CA GLU A 267 -4.56 7.78 -2.32
C GLU A 267 -3.81 6.97 -3.39
N VAL A 268 -2.91 6.10 -2.93
CA VAL A 268 -2.36 4.98 -3.70
C VAL A 268 -2.77 3.67 -3.02
N SER A 269 -3.75 2.98 -3.60
CA SER A 269 -4.25 1.69 -3.11
C SER A 269 -3.22 0.57 -3.30
N ALA A 270 -3.29 -0.45 -2.45
CA ALA A 270 -2.51 -1.67 -2.58
C ALA A 270 -2.72 -2.37 -3.93
N MET A 271 -3.95 -2.33 -4.45
CA MET A 271 -4.26 -2.92 -5.75
C MET A 271 -3.53 -2.17 -6.88
N LEU A 272 -3.60 -0.84 -6.89
CA LEU A 272 -2.86 -0.01 -7.86
C LEU A 272 -1.36 -0.27 -7.77
N PHE A 273 -0.81 -0.22 -6.56
CA PHE A 273 0.62 -0.45 -6.32
C PHE A 273 1.07 -1.81 -6.88
N LYS A 274 0.31 -2.88 -6.60
CA LYS A 274 0.62 -4.23 -7.11
C LYS A 274 0.55 -4.30 -8.62
N LEU A 275 -0.47 -3.71 -9.26
CA LEU A 275 -0.62 -3.75 -10.71
C LEU A 275 0.51 -3.02 -11.43
N GLN A 276 1.01 -1.91 -10.86
CA GLN A 276 2.10 -1.13 -11.44
C GLN A 276 3.49 -1.76 -11.20
N ASN A 277 3.69 -2.40 -10.04
CA ASN A 277 5.01 -2.79 -9.57
C ASN A 277 5.25 -4.30 -9.56
N THR A 278 4.29 -5.11 -10.02
CA THR A 278 4.51 -6.56 -10.18
C THR A 278 5.44 -6.81 -11.38
N PRO A 279 6.57 -7.51 -11.20
CA PRO A 279 7.51 -7.78 -12.28
C PRO A 279 6.87 -8.58 -13.42
N ALA A 280 7.07 -8.12 -14.66
CA ALA A 280 6.69 -8.87 -15.85
C ALA A 280 7.73 -9.98 -16.11
N SER A 281 7.50 -11.18 -15.55
CA SER A 281 8.40 -12.33 -15.75
C SER A 281 7.64 -13.61 -16.07
N SER A 282 7.95 -14.22 -17.22
CA SER A 282 7.46 -15.56 -17.58
C SER A 282 8.12 -16.67 -16.76
N THR A 283 9.33 -16.44 -16.25
CA THR A 283 10.08 -17.38 -15.42
C THR A 283 9.66 -17.30 -13.95
N TYR A 284 9.48 -16.08 -13.42
CA TYR A 284 9.17 -15.83 -12.01
C TYR A 284 7.76 -15.26 -11.85
N THR A 285 6.75 -16.02 -12.26
CA THR A 285 5.33 -15.60 -12.29
C THR A 285 4.70 -15.28 -10.94
N ARG A 286 5.37 -15.63 -9.84
CA ARG A 286 4.91 -15.38 -8.45
C ARG A 286 5.71 -14.26 -7.75
N ALA A 287 6.64 -13.61 -8.44
CA ALA A 287 7.33 -12.46 -7.89
C ALA A 287 6.35 -11.29 -7.77
N PHE A 288 6.39 -10.56 -6.65
CA PHE A 288 5.59 -9.36 -6.43
C PHE A 288 6.39 -8.35 -5.61
N ALA A 289 5.97 -7.09 -5.66
CA ALA A 289 6.52 -6.02 -4.83
C ALA A 289 5.55 -5.70 -3.68
N MET A 290 6.12 -5.29 -2.54
CA MET A 290 5.39 -4.77 -1.40
C MET A 290 6.10 -3.52 -0.89
N LEU A 291 5.33 -2.55 -0.40
CA LEU A 291 5.88 -1.39 0.28
C LEU A 291 5.57 -1.49 1.78
N ALA A 292 6.59 -1.39 2.61
CA ALA A 292 6.48 -1.58 4.05
C ALA A 292 7.28 -0.50 4.80
N PRO A 293 6.79 0.01 5.94
CA PRO A 293 7.57 0.89 6.79
C PRO A 293 8.79 0.16 7.38
N LEU A 294 9.87 0.91 7.58
CA LEU A 294 11.06 0.43 8.26
C LEU A 294 10.99 0.84 9.74
N GLU A 295 10.96 -0.14 10.63
CA GLU A 295 11.05 0.07 12.08
C GLU A 295 12.43 -0.39 12.55
N GLY A 296 13.30 0.59 12.86
CA GLY A 296 14.71 0.33 13.16
C GLY A 296 15.43 -0.27 11.95
N ASN A 297 15.76 -1.56 12.04
CA ASN A 297 16.45 -2.31 10.98
C ASN A 297 15.60 -3.47 10.42
N THR A 298 14.30 -3.49 10.74
CA THR A 298 13.36 -4.53 10.32
C THR A 298 12.21 -3.92 9.53
N LEU A 299 11.78 -4.62 8.48
CA LEU A 299 10.57 -4.27 7.74
C LEU A 299 9.35 -4.78 8.51
N ASP A 300 8.41 -3.88 8.81
CA ASP A 300 7.13 -4.29 9.38
C ASP A 300 6.15 -4.69 8.26
N ALA A 301 6.08 -5.99 8.01
CA ALA A 301 5.21 -6.57 7.00
C ALA A 301 3.70 -6.46 7.34
N THR A 302 3.34 -6.21 8.61
CA THR A 302 1.92 -6.10 9.00
C THR A 302 1.29 -4.82 8.44
N ARG A 303 2.10 -3.75 8.40
CA ARG A 303 1.77 -2.43 7.84
C ARG A 303 2.11 -2.30 6.36
N ALA A 304 2.52 -3.38 5.72
CA ALA A 304 2.77 -3.40 4.30
C ALA A 304 1.48 -3.46 3.48
N PHE A 305 1.59 -3.01 2.23
CA PHE A 305 0.52 -3.05 1.25
C PHE A 305 1.05 -3.41 -0.15
#